data_AF-A0A2E2K3Z2-F1
#
_entry.id   AF-A0A2E2K3Z2-F1
#
_cell.length_a   1.000
_cell.length_b   1.000
_cell.length_c   1.000
_cell.angle_alpha   90.00
_cell.angle_beta   90.00
_cell.angle_gamma   90.00
#
_symmetry.space_group_name_H-M   'P 1'
#
loop_
_entity.id
_entity.type
_entity.pdbx_description
1 polymer ?
#
loop_
_entity_poly.entity_id
_entity_poly.type
_entity_poly.pdbx_seq_one_letter_code
_entity_poly.pdbx_strand_id
1 'polypeptide(L)'
;MSFSIDWWLLVSGLGLFMLGMFFLERSLKSLLNRAVIQSLRTATASLWLAVPLGVVLTALLQSSSLLGLLVLAFVAAGVMPMRNALGVILGANLGTTMTGWLVTWLGFKLDLGSLALPLMGIGALLKVWLEGRLRWESLGHLLLGLGLLLFGLDAMKTGVEDLARNTDLSFLVGWSAIWFLGLGVLLAAVIQSSSAVVMLVLSALHAGLLGFPEAAAMVIGADLGTTSTMLLAGASGAAVKRQVSMFHLIYNALTAVFAFVVLLPLAPLAYERLGLSDNLLQLVIFHSSFNFFGIFLVLPIIRQLADWLENNIGQQHQLTAYLHKVPVSVPEAAVVALRQETELLLARSFQLLGQAYHSPKQFYASQSEPLKPLGRGMAVYLDHYEELKRLEAEIVAYANSLEGLPPEHRDHVEALLATVRKAIYATKAIKDVQDDMEPLWSDFSPDAKALREALQQRIEHLLAMGQQTLAGDITEGMLEQEDALHRREMQRFNDEAYGSKGVEGVSFSSLMNIIRETDECGRELLRVFGTYPAAGLQDLPSPPGREAPAT
;
A
#
# COMPACT_ATOMS: atom_id res chain seq x y z
N MET A 1 -18.18 -5.89 52.11
CA MET A 1 -17.01 -6.50 51.44
C MET A 1 -16.85 -5.76 50.13
N SER A 2 -15.77 -5.00 49.94
CA SER A 2 -15.50 -4.32 48.67
C SER A 2 -14.94 -5.34 47.69
N PHE A 3 -15.79 -5.93 46.87
CA PHE A 3 -15.33 -6.74 45.74
C PHE A 3 -14.78 -5.78 44.68
N SER A 4 -13.46 -5.58 44.66
CA SER A 4 -12.81 -4.88 43.56
C SER A 4 -12.86 -5.80 42.34
N ILE A 5 -13.64 -5.42 41.33
CA ILE A 5 -13.63 -6.07 40.01
C ILE A 5 -12.17 -6.13 39.54
N ASP A 6 -11.68 -7.32 39.18
CA ASP A 6 -10.34 -7.48 38.64
C ASP A 6 -10.31 -7.09 37.15
N TRP A 7 -10.40 -5.78 36.90
CA TRP A 7 -10.28 -5.22 35.55
C TRP A 7 -8.94 -5.59 34.90
N TRP A 8 -7.91 -5.88 35.70
CA TRP A 8 -6.61 -6.29 35.18
C TRP A 8 -6.66 -7.68 34.57
N LEU A 9 -7.49 -8.59 35.07
CA LEU A 9 -7.70 -9.88 34.42
C LEU A 9 -8.30 -9.73 33.01
N LEU A 10 -9.28 -8.85 32.85
CA LEU A 10 -9.87 -8.55 31.54
C LEU A 10 -8.88 -7.88 30.59
N VAL A 11 -8.19 -6.84 31.06
CA VAL A 11 -7.21 -6.09 30.25
C VAL A 11 -6.00 -6.96 29.90
N SER A 12 -5.50 -7.76 30.84
CA SER A 12 -4.40 -8.69 30.58
C SER A 12 -4.83 -9.82 29.65
N GLY A 13 -6.03 -10.38 29.82
CA GLY A 13 -6.58 -11.36 28.90
C GLY A 13 -6.65 -10.81 27.48
N LEU A 14 -7.24 -9.63 27.30
CA LEU A 14 -7.33 -8.94 26.00
C LEU A 14 -5.95 -8.70 25.41
N GLY A 15 -5.00 -8.18 26.21
CA GLY A 15 -3.63 -7.93 25.79
C GLY A 15 -2.89 -9.21 25.37
N LEU A 16 -3.01 -10.29 26.13
CA LEU A 16 -2.40 -11.59 25.81
C LEU A 16 -3.03 -12.21 24.57
N PHE A 17 -4.34 -12.08 24.39
CA PHE A 17 -5.01 -12.52 23.17
C PHE A 17 -4.52 -11.74 21.95
N MET A 18 -4.49 -10.41 22.02
CA MET A 18 -3.98 -9.57 20.94
C MET A 18 -2.51 -9.87 20.65
N LEU A 19 -1.69 -10.11 21.67
CA LEU A 19 -0.30 -10.54 21.51
C LEU A 19 -0.18 -11.92 20.86
N GLY A 20 -1.08 -12.85 21.21
CA GLY A 20 -1.17 -14.16 20.58
C GLY A 20 -1.50 -14.05 19.09
N MET A 21 -2.51 -13.24 18.76
CA MET A 21 -2.88 -12.91 17.38
C MET A 21 -1.73 -12.25 16.62
N PHE A 22 -0.98 -11.34 17.26
CA PHE A 22 0.20 -10.72 16.67
C PHE A 22 1.29 -11.75 16.30
N PHE A 23 1.57 -12.72 17.17
CA PHE A 23 2.53 -13.79 16.87
C PHE A 23 2.04 -14.74 15.77
N LEU A 24 0.74 -15.08 15.76
CA LEU A 24 0.13 -15.85 14.68
C LEU A 24 0.24 -15.12 13.34
N GLU A 25 -0.12 -13.83 13.29
CA GLU A 25 0.03 -12.98 12.11
C GLU A 25 1.48 -12.97 11.63
N ARG A 26 2.45 -12.76 12.53
CA ARG A 26 3.88 -12.71 12.17
C ARG A 26 4.41 -14.04 11.64
N SER A 27 4.00 -15.16 12.23
CA SER A 27 4.38 -16.50 11.79
C SER A 27 3.79 -16.82 10.41
N LEU A 28 2.50 -16.55 10.22
CA LEU A 28 1.84 -16.81 8.93
C LEU A 28 2.38 -15.86 7.85
N LYS A 29 2.66 -14.62 8.20
CA LYS A 29 3.30 -13.66 7.29
C LYS A 29 4.73 -14.05 6.92
N SER A 30 5.56 -14.52 7.85
CA SER A 30 6.93 -14.95 7.51
C SER A 30 6.93 -16.14 6.54
N LEU A 31 5.98 -17.06 6.72
CA LEU A 31 5.79 -18.23 5.86
C LEU A 31 5.17 -17.86 4.50
N LEU A 32 4.31 -16.85 4.46
CA LEU A 32 3.52 -16.50 3.28
C LEU A 32 3.98 -15.21 2.58
N ASN A 33 5.04 -14.53 3.01
CA ASN A 33 5.39 -13.18 2.53
C ASN A 33 5.44 -13.07 1.00
N ARG A 34 6.16 -13.99 0.33
CA ARG A 34 6.22 -14.04 -1.14
C ARG A 34 4.89 -14.47 -1.75
N ALA A 35 4.19 -15.42 -1.14
CA ALA A 35 2.92 -15.94 -1.63
C ALA A 35 1.79 -14.90 -1.55
N VAL A 36 1.73 -14.09 -0.49
CA VAL A 36 0.76 -12.99 -0.33
C VAL A 36 0.97 -11.95 -1.41
N ILE A 37 2.22 -11.50 -1.62
CA ILE A 37 2.56 -10.54 -2.69
C ILE A 37 2.22 -11.12 -4.07
N GLN A 38 2.60 -12.37 -4.34
CA GLN A 38 2.32 -13.02 -5.62
C GLN A 38 0.82 -13.21 -5.84
N SER A 39 0.07 -13.58 -4.80
CA SER A 39 -1.38 -13.76 -4.90
C SER A 39 -2.09 -12.43 -5.11
N LEU A 40 -1.65 -11.36 -4.44
CA LEU A 40 -2.16 -10.01 -4.68
C LEU A 40 -1.89 -9.54 -6.11
N ARG A 41 -0.78 -9.97 -6.74
CA ARG A 41 -0.58 -9.79 -8.19
C ARG A 41 -1.60 -10.59 -9.00
N THR A 42 -1.92 -11.83 -8.64
CA THR A 42 -2.99 -12.57 -9.33
C THR A 42 -4.37 -11.90 -9.20
N ALA A 43 -4.65 -11.23 -8.08
CA ALA A 43 -5.88 -10.45 -7.91
C ALA A 43 -5.98 -9.25 -8.86
N THR A 44 -4.90 -8.82 -9.52
CA THR A 44 -4.97 -7.75 -10.53
C THR A 44 -5.62 -8.23 -11.83
N ALA A 45 -5.64 -9.54 -12.09
CA ALA A 45 -6.15 -10.12 -13.33
C ALA A 45 -7.69 -10.01 -13.46
N SER A 46 -8.44 -10.21 -12.38
CA SER A 46 -9.91 -10.06 -12.42
C SER A 46 -10.55 -9.84 -11.04
N LEU A 47 -11.70 -9.15 -11.06
CA LEU A 47 -12.54 -8.90 -9.88
C LEU A 47 -13.05 -10.21 -9.24
N TRP A 48 -13.38 -11.21 -10.05
CA TRP A 48 -13.90 -12.50 -9.56
C TRP A 48 -12.84 -13.32 -8.81
N LEU A 49 -11.55 -13.08 -9.07
CA LEU A 49 -10.45 -13.65 -8.32
C LEU A 49 -10.12 -12.82 -7.07
N ALA A 50 -10.28 -11.50 -7.14
CA ALA A 50 -9.99 -10.59 -6.03
C ALA A 50 -10.80 -10.89 -4.76
N VAL A 51 -12.11 -11.13 -4.89
CA VAL A 51 -12.99 -11.40 -3.73
C VAL A 51 -12.58 -12.67 -2.98
N PRO A 52 -12.57 -13.88 -3.57
CA PRO A 52 -12.18 -15.09 -2.85
C PRO A 52 -10.75 -15.03 -2.34
N LEU A 53 -9.85 -14.34 -3.05
CA LEU A 53 -8.50 -14.14 -2.55
C LEU A 53 -8.47 -13.27 -1.29
N GLY A 54 -9.27 -12.20 -1.22
CA GLY A 54 -9.41 -11.40 -0.01
C GLY A 54 -9.88 -12.22 1.19
N VAL A 55 -10.84 -13.12 0.97
CA VAL A 55 -11.34 -14.06 1.99
C VAL A 55 -10.20 -14.93 2.51
N VAL A 56 -9.51 -15.62 1.59
CA VAL A 56 -8.45 -16.56 1.93
C VAL A 56 -7.27 -15.85 2.60
N LEU A 57 -6.80 -14.74 2.03
CA LEU A 57 -5.66 -14.00 2.58
C LEU A 57 -5.98 -13.43 3.96
N THR A 58 -7.18 -12.91 4.19
CA THR A 58 -7.54 -12.42 5.54
C THR A 58 -7.75 -13.56 6.52
N ALA A 59 -8.40 -14.65 6.12
CA ALA A 59 -8.56 -15.80 6.98
C ALA A 59 -7.21 -16.43 7.36
N LEU A 60 -6.22 -16.42 6.46
CA LEU A 60 -4.86 -16.89 6.76
C LEU A 60 -4.05 -15.88 7.56
N LEU A 61 -4.07 -14.59 7.21
CA LEU A 61 -3.29 -13.56 7.91
C LEU A 61 -3.92 -13.13 9.24
N GLN A 62 -5.20 -13.43 9.46
CA GLN A 62 -6.00 -13.02 10.61
C GLN A 62 -6.11 -11.49 10.79
N SER A 63 -5.78 -10.70 9.76
CA SER A 63 -5.70 -9.25 9.83
C SER A 63 -6.18 -8.59 8.53
N SER A 64 -7.44 -8.13 8.53
CA SER A 64 -8.01 -7.39 7.41
C SER A 64 -7.42 -5.99 7.28
N SER A 65 -7.05 -5.35 8.39
CA SER A 65 -6.36 -4.05 8.39
C SER A 65 -4.99 -4.15 7.70
N LEU A 66 -4.19 -5.19 7.99
CA LEU A 66 -2.93 -5.41 7.29
C LEU A 66 -3.15 -5.60 5.78
N LEU A 67 -4.11 -6.46 5.41
CA LEU A 67 -4.42 -6.70 3.99
C LEU A 67 -4.91 -5.42 3.31
N GLY A 68 -5.77 -4.63 3.97
CA GLY A 68 -6.26 -3.35 3.50
C GLY A 68 -5.13 -2.35 3.25
N LEU A 69 -4.15 -2.25 4.15
CA LEU A 69 -2.95 -1.41 3.98
C LEU A 69 -2.09 -1.86 2.79
N LEU A 70 -1.94 -3.18 2.59
CA LEU A 70 -1.22 -3.71 1.42
C LEU A 70 -1.95 -3.39 0.13
N VAL A 71 -3.27 -3.59 0.08
CA VAL A 71 -4.11 -3.22 -1.05
C VAL A 71 -4.00 -1.72 -1.34
N LEU A 72 -4.04 -0.88 -0.30
CA LEU A 72 -3.87 0.57 -0.41
C LEU A 72 -2.53 0.95 -1.05
N ALA A 73 -1.46 0.26 -0.67
CA ALA A 73 -0.13 0.46 -1.25
C ALA A 73 -0.07 0.03 -2.72
N PHE A 74 -0.69 -1.10 -3.07
CA PHE A 74 -0.68 -1.63 -4.43
C PHE A 74 -1.50 -0.77 -5.40
N VAL A 75 -2.64 -0.26 -4.95
CA VAL A 75 -3.46 0.68 -5.72
C VAL A 75 -2.77 2.03 -5.88
N ALA A 76 -2.17 2.55 -4.80
CA ALA A 76 -1.41 3.80 -4.86
C ALA A 76 -0.18 3.71 -5.78
N ALA A 77 0.41 2.52 -5.90
CA ALA A 77 1.50 2.22 -6.82
C ALA A 77 1.04 1.86 -8.24
N GLY A 78 -0.25 1.96 -8.57
CA GLY A 78 -0.79 1.63 -9.89
C GLY A 78 -0.78 0.14 -10.24
N VAL A 79 -0.25 -0.73 -9.37
CA VAL A 79 -0.09 -2.17 -9.62
C VAL A 79 -1.43 -2.90 -9.63
N MET A 80 -2.38 -2.45 -8.81
CA MET A 80 -3.71 -3.06 -8.70
C MET A 80 -4.81 -2.08 -9.15
N PRO A 81 -5.67 -2.46 -10.11
CA PRO A 81 -6.82 -1.64 -10.48
C PRO A 81 -7.73 -1.42 -9.28
N MET A 82 -8.28 -0.21 -9.15
CA MET A 82 -9.17 0.18 -8.05
C MET A 82 -10.27 -0.86 -7.81
N ARG A 83 -10.99 -1.26 -8.87
CA ARG A 83 -12.10 -2.23 -8.76
C ARG A 83 -11.69 -3.55 -8.12
N ASN A 84 -10.51 -4.06 -8.48
CA ASN A 84 -10.01 -5.32 -7.95
C ASN A 84 -9.62 -5.15 -6.48
N ALA A 85 -9.04 -4.02 -6.11
CA ALA A 85 -8.77 -3.67 -4.73
C ALA A 85 -10.04 -3.59 -3.88
N LEU A 86 -11.11 -2.98 -4.40
CA LEU A 86 -12.42 -2.98 -3.76
C LEU A 86 -12.91 -4.42 -3.56
N GLY A 87 -12.75 -5.29 -4.56
CA GLY A 87 -13.04 -6.72 -4.47
C GLY A 87 -12.26 -7.46 -3.38
N VAL A 88 -10.95 -7.20 -3.26
CA VAL A 88 -10.12 -7.79 -2.18
C VAL A 88 -10.63 -7.35 -0.81
N ILE A 89 -11.03 -6.09 -0.65
CA ILE A 89 -11.58 -5.56 0.61
C ILE A 89 -12.92 -6.21 0.96
N LEU A 90 -13.81 -6.41 -0.04
CA LEU A 90 -15.06 -7.16 0.15
C LEU A 90 -14.79 -8.56 0.72
N GLY A 91 -13.84 -9.27 0.09
CA GLY A 91 -13.41 -10.59 0.55
C GLY A 91 -12.78 -10.56 1.94
N ALA A 92 -11.96 -9.54 2.23
CA ALA A 92 -11.26 -9.41 3.50
C ALA A 92 -12.23 -9.33 4.69
N ASN A 93 -13.33 -8.61 4.54
CA ASN A 93 -14.33 -8.51 5.60
C ASN A 93 -15.01 -9.85 5.89
N LEU A 94 -15.35 -10.63 4.86
CA LEU A 94 -15.80 -12.01 5.07
C LEU A 94 -14.72 -12.91 5.69
N GLY A 95 -13.46 -12.78 5.26
CA GLY A 95 -12.34 -13.53 5.82
C GLY A 95 -12.09 -13.26 7.31
N THR A 96 -12.37 -12.04 7.79
CA THR A 96 -12.23 -11.65 9.21
C THR A 96 -13.11 -12.50 10.12
N THR A 97 -14.26 -12.96 9.63
CA THR A 97 -15.21 -13.79 10.41
C THR A 97 -14.61 -15.14 10.83
N MET A 98 -13.53 -15.58 10.18
CA MET A 98 -12.80 -16.81 10.55
C MET A 98 -12.29 -16.75 11.99
N THR A 99 -11.92 -15.58 12.52
CA THR A 99 -11.45 -15.47 13.91
C THR A 99 -12.54 -15.88 14.91
N GLY A 100 -13.79 -15.46 14.68
CA GLY A 100 -14.92 -15.84 15.53
C GLY A 100 -15.17 -17.35 15.52
N TRP A 101 -15.05 -17.98 14.34
CA TRP A 101 -15.14 -19.44 14.20
C TRP A 101 -14.04 -20.17 14.96
N LEU A 102 -12.79 -19.72 14.83
CA LEU A 102 -11.64 -20.29 15.53
C LEU A 102 -11.85 -20.21 17.05
N VAL A 103 -12.24 -19.05 17.57
CA VAL A 103 -12.49 -18.84 19.00
C VAL A 103 -13.65 -19.70 19.50
N THR A 104 -14.77 -19.75 18.77
CA THR A 104 -15.95 -20.53 19.17
C THR A 104 -15.62 -22.03 19.21
N TRP A 105 -14.95 -22.55 18.19
CA TRP A 105 -14.61 -23.98 18.13
C TRP A 105 -13.48 -24.35 19.10
N LEU A 106 -12.32 -23.70 18.99
CA LEU A 106 -11.13 -24.08 19.76
C LEU A 106 -11.24 -23.65 21.23
N GLY A 107 -11.83 -22.49 21.48
CA GLY A 107 -11.91 -21.89 22.80
C GLY A 107 -13.11 -22.35 23.62
N PHE A 108 -14.32 -22.26 23.06
CA PHE A 108 -15.55 -22.54 23.82
C PHE A 108 -16.04 -23.98 23.67
N LYS A 109 -15.93 -24.59 22.48
CA LYS A 109 -16.47 -25.94 22.22
C LYS A 109 -15.52 -27.06 22.60
N LEU A 110 -14.26 -26.95 22.19
CA LEU A 110 -13.23 -27.94 22.50
C LEU A 110 -12.57 -27.70 23.87
N ASP A 111 -12.80 -26.52 24.47
CA ASP A 111 -12.23 -26.09 25.75
C ASP A 111 -10.71 -26.35 25.85
N LEU A 112 -9.98 -25.92 24.82
CA LEU A 112 -8.53 -26.15 24.72
C LEU A 112 -7.71 -25.24 25.65
N GLY A 113 -8.34 -24.58 26.64
CA GLY A 113 -7.64 -23.73 27.61
C GLY A 113 -6.51 -24.47 28.34
N SER A 114 -6.69 -25.77 28.59
CA SER A 114 -5.65 -26.63 29.19
C SER A 114 -4.38 -26.79 28.33
N LEU A 115 -4.49 -26.63 27.00
CA LEU A 115 -3.35 -26.66 26.09
C LEU A 115 -2.61 -25.33 26.03
N ALA A 116 -3.18 -24.24 26.56
CA ALA A 116 -2.60 -22.92 26.46
C ALA A 116 -1.19 -22.86 27.08
N LEU A 117 -1.03 -23.35 28.33
CA LEU A 117 0.28 -23.34 29.02
C LEU A 117 1.34 -24.22 28.32
N PRO A 118 1.05 -25.49 27.93
CA PRO A 118 1.97 -26.29 27.11
C PRO A 118 2.39 -25.60 25.81
N LEU A 119 1.44 -25.03 25.06
CA LEU A 119 1.70 -24.36 23.79
C LEU A 119 2.54 -23.09 23.98
N MET A 120 2.22 -22.28 25.00
CA MET A 120 3.02 -21.11 25.39
C MET A 120 4.43 -21.50 25.77
N GLY A 121 4.60 -22.50 26.64
CA GLY A 121 5.90 -22.95 27.13
C GLY A 121 6.76 -23.48 25.99
N ILE A 122 6.24 -24.43 25.21
CA ILE A 122 6.97 -25.01 24.07
C ILE A 122 7.29 -23.93 23.03
N GLY A 123 6.31 -23.10 22.66
CA GLY A 123 6.49 -22.04 21.68
C GLY A 123 7.54 -21.01 22.10
N ALA A 124 7.53 -20.58 23.37
CA ALA A 124 8.51 -19.67 23.93
C ALA A 124 9.92 -20.28 23.94
N LEU A 125 10.06 -21.54 24.37
CA LEU A 125 11.34 -22.23 24.37
C LEU A 125 11.89 -22.44 22.96
N LEU A 126 11.06 -22.85 22.00
CA LEU A 126 11.47 -22.97 20.60
C LEU A 126 11.94 -21.63 20.03
N LYS A 127 11.22 -20.54 20.33
CA LYS A 127 11.60 -19.20 19.88
C LYS A 127 12.98 -18.78 20.44
N VAL A 128 13.21 -18.99 21.74
CA VAL A 128 14.45 -18.57 22.41
C VAL A 128 15.64 -19.46 22.05
N TRP A 129 15.46 -20.78 22.02
CA TRP A 129 16.56 -21.73 21.82
C TRP A 129 16.95 -21.93 20.35
N LEU A 130 16.01 -21.71 19.42
CA LEU A 130 16.22 -21.95 17.98
C LEU A 130 16.17 -20.65 17.17
N GLU A 131 16.42 -19.52 17.82
CA GLU A 131 16.54 -18.21 17.20
C GLU A 131 17.52 -18.25 16.02
N GLY A 132 17.13 -17.64 14.88
CA GLY A 132 17.91 -17.64 13.64
C GLY A 132 17.65 -18.80 12.70
N ARG A 133 16.87 -19.83 13.09
CA ARG A 133 16.41 -20.89 12.18
C ARG A 133 14.96 -20.65 11.75
N LEU A 134 14.78 -20.02 10.59
CA LEU A 134 13.48 -19.52 10.07
C LEU A 134 12.27 -20.46 10.27
N ARG A 135 12.42 -21.76 10.00
CA ARG A 135 11.32 -22.75 10.16
C ARG A 135 10.91 -22.94 11.63
N TRP A 136 11.90 -23.10 12.52
CA TRP A 136 11.67 -23.36 13.94
C TRP A 136 11.23 -22.11 14.68
N GLU A 137 11.77 -20.96 14.29
CA GLU A 137 11.33 -19.67 14.79
C GLU A 137 9.87 -19.39 14.41
N SER A 138 9.47 -19.68 13.17
CA SER A 138 8.08 -19.54 12.73
C SER A 138 7.16 -20.51 13.48
N LEU A 139 7.57 -21.76 13.70
CA LEU A 139 6.82 -22.72 14.52
C LEU A 139 6.72 -22.28 15.98
N GLY A 140 7.80 -21.74 16.56
CA GLY A 140 7.81 -21.18 17.90
C GLY A 140 6.82 -20.03 18.06
N HIS A 141 6.80 -19.09 17.10
CA HIS A 141 5.80 -18.01 17.05
C HIS A 141 4.38 -18.54 16.90
N LEU A 142 4.15 -19.57 16.09
CA LEU A 142 2.82 -20.16 15.89
C LEU A 142 2.29 -20.78 17.20
N LEU A 143 3.10 -21.63 17.86
CA LEU A 143 2.71 -22.30 19.10
C LEU A 143 2.56 -21.30 20.25
N LEU A 144 3.49 -20.35 20.38
CA LEU A 144 3.40 -19.28 21.37
C LEU A 144 2.16 -18.42 21.14
N GLY A 145 1.90 -18.05 19.89
CA GLY A 145 0.74 -17.26 19.49
C GLY A 145 -0.58 -17.96 19.82
N LEU A 146 -0.71 -19.24 19.46
CA LEU A 146 -1.88 -20.05 19.78
C LEU A 146 -2.07 -20.22 21.29
N GLY A 147 -0.99 -20.47 22.03
CA GLY A 147 -1.04 -20.61 23.48
C GLY A 147 -1.47 -19.31 24.17
N LEU A 148 -0.90 -18.17 23.78
CA LEU A 148 -1.28 -16.85 24.29
C LEU A 148 -2.72 -16.48 23.93
N LEU A 149 -3.16 -16.82 22.72
CA LEU A 149 -4.55 -16.64 22.26
C LEU A 149 -5.52 -17.39 23.18
N LEU A 150 -5.29 -18.69 23.39
CA LEU A 150 -6.14 -19.53 24.24
C LEU A 150 -6.11 -19.09 25.70
N PHE A 151 -4.94 -18.77 26.24
CA PHE A 151 -4.81 -18.28 27.63
C PHE A 151 -5.50 -16.93 27.81
N GLY A 152 -5.33 -16.01 26.87
CA GLY A 152 -5.99 -14.70 26.89
C GLY A 152 -7.51 -14.84 26.83
N LEU A 153 -8.02 -15.74 25.99
CA LEU A 153 -9.46 -16.04 25.92
C LEU A 153 -10.00 -16.56 27.25
N ASP A 154 -9.31 -17.51 27.89
CA ASP A 154 -9.73 -18.06 29.19
C ASP A 154 -9.73 -17.00 30.30
N ALA A 155 -8.71 -16.14 30.33
CA ALA A 155 -8.63 -15.00 31.23
C ALA A 155 -9.79 -14.00 30.98
N MET A 156 -10.12 -13.71 29.72
CA MET A 156 -11.29 -12.88 29.40
C MET A 156 -12.61 -13.53 29.79
N LYS A 157 -12.80 -14.83 29.53
CA LYS A 157 -14.00 -15.56 29.95
C LYS A 157 -14.18 -15.41 31.46
N THR A 158 -13.14 -15.71 32.23
CA THR A 158 -13.15 -15.59 33.69
C THR A 158 -13.41 -14.17 34.15
N GLY A 159 -12.71 -13.18 33.58
CA GLY A 159 -12.91 -11.78 33.95
C GLY A 159 -14.30 -11.23 33.60
N VAL A 160 -14.89 -11.70 32.51
CA VAL A 160 -16.25 -11.34 32.10
C VAL A 160 -17.28 -12.01 33.01
N GLU A 161 -17.08 -13.27 33.41
CA GLU A 161 -17.93 -13.95 34.40
C GLU A 161 -17.86 -13.26 35.78
N ASP A 162 -16.67 -12.84 36.20
CA ASP A 162 -16.49 -12.08 37.45
C ASP A 162 -17.16 -10.72 37.38
N LEU A 163 -17.09 -10.04 36.22
CA LEU A 163 -17.81 -8.80 35.99
C LEU A 163 -19.33 -9.03 36.11
N ALA A 164 -19.84 -10.13 35.54
CA ALA A 164 -21.25 -10.49 35.58
C ALA A 164 -21.77 -10.74 37.00
N ARG A 165 -20.95 -11.38 37.84
CA ARG A 165 -21.33 -11.70 39.22
C ARG A 165 -21.25 -10.49 40.16
N ASN A 166 -20.35 -9.55 39.90
CA ASN A 166 -20.01 -8.49 40.85
C ASN A 166 -20.46 -7.09 40.43
N THR A 167 -20.98 -6.92 39.22
CA THR A 167 -21.43 -5.62 38.70
C THR A 167 -22.93 -5.62 38.48
N ASP A 168 -23.62 -4.62 39.03
CA ASP A 168 -25.01 -4.38 38.68
C ASP A 168 -25.09 -3.75 37.29
N LEU A 169 -25.49 -4.56 36.31
CA LEU A 169 -25.71 -4.15 34.92
C LEU A 169 -27.19 -3.88 34.62
N SER A 170 -28.03 -3.72 35.65
CA SER A 170 -29.44 -3.38 35.49
C SER A 170 -29.66 -2.09 34.70
N PHE A 171 -28.71 -1.15 34.70
CA PHE A 171 -28.78 0.07 33.90
C PHE A 171 -28.75 -0.19 32.38
N LEU A 172 -28.26 -1.36 31.94
CA LEU A 172 -28.30 -1.79 30.54
C LEU A 172 -29.64 -2.44 30.16
N VAL A 173 -30.45 -2.83 31.15
CA VAL A 173 -31.77 -3.42 30.91
C VAL A 173 -32.67 -2.38 30.26
N GLY A 174 -33.25 -2.73 29.11
CA GLY A 174 -34.07 -1.83 28.30
C GLY A 174 -33.31 -1.02 27.26
N TRP A 175 -31.98 -1.14 27.19
CA TRP A 175 -31.23 -0.59 26.06
C TRP A 175 -31.62 -1.31 24.78
N SER A 176 -32.01 -0.56 23.77
CA SER A 176 -32.25 -1.09 22.42
C SER A 176 -30.95 -1.51 21.75
N ALA A 177 -31.02 -2.50 20.86
CA ALA A 177 -29.88 -3.03 20.10
C ALA A 177 -29.01 -1.96 19.40
N ILE A 178 -29.56 -0.80 19.01
CA ILE A 178 -28.77 0.28 18.38
C ILE A 178 -27.70 0.88 19.31
N TRP A 179 -27.93 0.90 20.63
CA TRP A 179 -26.93 1.35 21.59
C TRP A 179 -25.76 0.36 21.70
N PHE A 180 -26.06 -0.94 21.62
CA PHE A 180 -25.06 -1.99 21.54
C PHE A 180 -24.27 -1.94 20.22
N LEU A 181 -24.92 -1.62 19.10
CA LEU A 181 -24.22 -1.32 17.85
C LEU A 181 -23.25 -0.15 18.04
N GLY A 182 -23.71 0.96 18.61
CA GLY A 182 -22.85 2.11 18.91
C GLY A 182 -21.67 1.77 19.81
N LEU A 183 -21.88 0.93 20.83
CA LEU A 183 -20.81 0.43 21.70
C LEU A 183 -19.80 -0.41 20.92
N GLY A 184 -20.27 -1.29 20.02
CA GLY A 184 -19.40 -2.07 19.13
C GLY A 184 -18.53 -1.17 18.24
N VAL A 185 -19.13 -0.13 17.64
CA VAL A 185 -18.39 0.88 16.84
C VAL A 185 -17.31 1.54 17.67
N LEU A 186 -17.66 2.03 18.86
CA LEU A 186 -16.73 2.72 19.75
C LEU A 186 -15.57 1.81 20.18
N LEU A 187 -15.88 0.60 20.65
CA LEU A 187 -14.86 -0.35 21.10
C LEU A 187 -13.92 -0.73 19.96
N ALA A 188 -14.45 -1.01 18.77
CA ALA A 188 -13.61 -1.38 17.64
C ALA A 188 -12.78 -0.20 17.12
N ALA A 189 -13.31 1.03 17.16
CA ALA A 189 -12.55 2.22 16.81
C ALA A 189 -11.43 2.52 17.83
N VAL A 190 -11.64 2.26 19.12
CA VAL A 190 -10.60 2.47 20.15
C VAL A 190 -9.55 1.36 20.10
N ILE A 191 -9.99 0.10 20.05
CA ILE A 191 -9.11 -1.07 20.03
C ILE A 191 -8.44 -1.24 18.65
N GLN A 192 -9.05 -0.71 17.59
CA GLN A 192 -8.63 -0.83 16.19
C GLN A 192 -8.58 -2.30 15.71
N SER A 193 -9.39 -3.18 16.32
CA SER A 193 -9.50 -4.61 15.95
C SER A 193 -10.92 -5.13 16.20
N SER A 194 -11.63 -5.50 15.13
CA SER A 194 -12.94 -6.16 15.22
C SER A 194 -12.84 -7.52 15.88
N SER A 195 -11.81 -8.32 15.57
CA SER A 195 -11.63 -9.66 16.15
C SER A 195 -11.52 -9.65 17.68
N ALA A 196 -10.86 -8.64 18.24
CA ALA A 196 -10.76 -8.46 19.69
C ALA A 196 -12.13 -8.14 20.31
N VAL A 197 -12.90 -7.26 19.67
CA VAL A 197 -14.27 -6.92 20.12
C VAL A 197 -15.22 -8.11 19.98
N VAL A 198 -15.18 -8.83 18.86
CA VAL A 198 -15.98 -10.05 18.63
C VAL A 198 -15.70 -11.07 19.73
N MET A 199 -14.45 -11.21 20.18
CA MET A 199 -14.14 -12.13 21.26
C MET A 199 -14.69 -11.67 22.62
N LEU A 200 -14.56 -10.38 22.95
CA LEU A 200 -15.19 -9.84 24.16
C LEU A 200 -16.71 -10.08 24.15
N VAL A 201 -17.34 -9.89 22.99
CA VAL A 201 -18.77 -10.14 22.80
C VAL A 201 -19.11 -11.63 22.93
N LEU A 202 -18.31 -12.54 22.36
CA LEU A 202 -18.49 -13.99 22.53
C LEU A 202 -18.37 -14.40 24.00
N SER A 203 -17.39 -13.88 24.73
CA SER A 203 -17.24 -14.13 26.17
C SER A 203 -18.42 -13.60 26.97
N ALA A 204 -18.93 -12.40 26.66
CA ALA A 204 -20.11 -11.84 27.32
C ALA A 204 -21.39 -12.62 26.99
N LEU A 205 -21.55 -13.07 25.74
CA LEU A 205 -22.66 -13.93 25.34
C LEU A 205 -22.59 -15.30 26.03
N HIS A 206 -21.39 -15.88 26.16
CA HIS A 206 -21.18 -17.14 26.87
C HIS A 206 -21.51 -17.03 28.36
N ALA A 207 -21.10 -15.92 29.00
CA ALA A 207 -21.37 -15.63 30.41
C ALA A 207 -22.84 -15.25 30.70
N GLY A 208 -23.69 -15.13 29.66
CA GLY A 208 -25.09 -14.72 29.80
C GLY A 208 -25.29 -13.23 30.09
N LEU A 209 -24.24 -12.42 29.94
CA LEU A 209 -24.29 -10.96 30.11
C LEU A 209 -25.02 -10.25 28.96
N LEU A 210 -24.88 -10.79 27.75
CA LEU A 210 -25.56 -10.31 26.57
C LEU A 210 -26.47 -11.40 26.04
N GLY A 211 -27.65 -11.02 25.57
CA GLY A 211 -28.45 -11.86 24.70
C GLY A 211 -27.89 -11.86 23.28
N PHE A 212 -28.45 -12.73 22.44
CA PHE A 212 -28.11 -12.77 21.02
C PHE A 212 -28.32 -11.42 20.31
N PRO A 213 -29.44 -10.69 20.50
CA PRO A 213 -29.66 -9.42 19.79
C PRO A 213 -28.62 -8.34 20.12
N GLU A 214 -28.24 -8.23 21.39
CA GLU A 214 -27.24 -7.28 21.86
C GLU A 214 -25.86 -7.64 21.32
N ALA A 215 -25.48 -8.93 21.41
CA ALA A 215 -24.22 -9.43 20.89
C ALA A 215 -24.10 -9.24 19.38
N ALA A 216 -25.14 -9.60 18.62
CA ALA A 216 -25.18 -9.43 17.17
C ALA A 216 -25.07 -7.96 16.76
N ALA A 217 -25.74 -7.06 17.48
CA ALA A 217 -25.62 -5.62 17.26
C ALA A 217 -24.20 -5.10 17.54
N MET A 218 -23.55 -5.55 18.62
CA MET A 218 -22.15 -5.20 18.89
C MET A 218 -21.20 -5.69 17.81
N VAL A 219 -21.40 -6.90 17.27
CA VAL A 219 -20.57 -7.43 16.17
C VAL A 219 -20.75 -6.60 14.89
N ILE A 220 -21.99 -6.20 14.54
CA ILE A 220 -22.24 -5.25 13.45
C ILE A 220 -21.48 -3.95 13.68
N GLY A 221 -21.56 -3.42 14.90
CA GLY A 221 -20.83 -2.23 15.28
C GLY A 221 -19.32 -2.38 15.16
N ALA A 222 -18.78 -3.54 15.53
CA ALA A 222 -17.35 -3.81 15.49
C ALA A 222 -16.76 -3.79 14.07
N ASP A 223 -17.49 -4.35 13.10
CA ASP A 223 -17.10 -4.31 11.68
C ASP A 223 -17.11 -2.87 11.15
N LEU A 224 -18.14 -2.09 11.50
CA LEU A 224 -18.22 -0.67 11.13
C LEU A 224 -17.12 0.15 11.80
N GLY A 225 -16.85 -0.05 13.10
CA GLY A 225 -15.84 0.68 13.85
C GLY A 225 -14.42 0.46 13.34
N THR A 226 -14.09 -0.77 12.90
CA THR A 226 -12.75 -1.12 12.38
C THR A 226 -12.38 -0.35 11.11
N THR A 227 -13.34 0.24 10.40
CA THR A 227 -13.09 1.11 9.25
C THR A 227 -12.21 2.32 9.60
N SER A 228 -12.15 2.73 10.88
CA SER A 228 -11.28 3.80 11.37
C SER A 228 -9.82 3.61 10.97
N THR A 229 -9.32 2.38 10.96
CA THR A 229 -7.93 2.04 10.60
C THR A 229 -7.60 2.54 9.18
N MET A 230 -8.45 2.20 8.22
CA MET A 230 -8.29 2.54 6.81
C MET A 230 -8.55 4.03 6.56
N LEU A 231 -9.50 4.63 7.28
CA LEU A 231 -9.75 6.07 7.18
C LEU A 231 -8.51 6.88 7.58
N LEU A 232 -7.91 6.54 8.73
CA LEU A 232 -6.67 7.18 9.19
C LEU A 232 -5.50 6.95 8.23
N ALA A 233 -5.36 5.71 7.71
CA ALA A 233 -4.30 5.38 6.76
C ALA A 233 -4.46 6.06 5.38
N GLY A 234 -5.70 6.33 4.97
CA GLY A 234 -6.03 6.99 3.70
C GLY A 234 -6.01 8.52 3.77
N ALA A 235 -6.16 9.10 4.97
CA ALA A 235 -6.32 10.54 5.17
C ALA A 235 -5.15 11.38 4.62
N SER A 236 -3.91 10.91 4.79
CA SER A 236 -2.68 11.60 4.36
C SER A 236 -2.15 11.13 2.99
N GLY A 237 -3.02 10.65 2.11
CA GLY A 237 -2.64 9.95 0.88
C GLY A 237 -3.14 10.54 -0.43
N ALA A 238 -2.68 9.95 -1.54
CA ALA A 238 -3.21 10.19 -2.89
C ALA A 238 -4.74 9.98 -2.93
N ALA A 239 -5.42 10.60 -3.90
CA ALA A 239 -6.88 10.51 -4.03
C ALA A 239 -7.38 9.05 -4.04
N VAL A 240 -6.64 8.17 -4.71
CA VAL A 240 -6.95 6.74 -4.77
C VAL A 240 -6.93 6.06 -3.39
N LYS A 241 -6.05 6.49 -2.47
CA LYS A 241 -6.05 5.97 -1.09
C LYS A 241 -7.31 6.37 -0.34
N ARG A 242 -7.71 7.63 -0.46
CA ARG A 242 -8.95 8.16 0.13
C ARG A 242 -10.17 7.45 -0.45
N GLN A 243 -10.19 7.19 -1.76
CA GLN A 243 -11.27 6.44 -2.41
C GLN A 243 -11.40 5.00 -1.87
N VAL A 244 -10.30 4.25 -1.75
CA VAL A 244 -10.31 2.89 -1.17
C VAL A 244 -10.80 2.91 0.28
N SER A 245 -10.31 3.85 1.10
CA SER A 245 -10.74 3.98 2.50
C SER A 245 -12.22 4.37 2.62
N MET A 246 -12.71 5.23 1.73
CA MET A 246 -14.13 5.60 1.67
C MET A 246 -15.02 4.47 1.19
N PHE A 247 -14.56 3.67 0.22
CA PHE A 247 -15.24 2.44 -0.12
C PHE A 247 -15.39 1.52 1.08
N HIS A 248 -14.31 1.33 1.86
CA HIS A 248 -14.33 0.45 3.02
C HIS A 248 -15.37 0.91 4.06
N LEU A 249 -15.47 2.22 4.31
CA LEU A 249 -16.50 2.79 5.18
C LEU A 249 -17.91 2.60 4.61
N ILE A 250 -18.14 2.94 3.34
CA ILE A 250 -19.45 2.83 2.69
C ILE A 250 -19.92 1.37 2.68
N TYR A 251 -19.05 0.44 2.31
CA TYR A 251 -19.35 -1.00 2.34
C TYR A 251 -19.81 -1.43 3.72
N ASN A 252 -19.01 -1.17 4.77
CA ASN A 252 -19.38 -1.61 6.12
C ASN A 252 -20.61 -0.90 6.67
N ALA A 253 -20.86 0.36 6.28
CA ALA A 253 -22.08 1.05 6.65
C ALA A 253 -23.31 0.41 5.98
N LEU A 254 -23.22 0.08 4.69
CA LEU A 254 -24.30 -0.60 3.96
C LEU A 254 -24.57 -1.99 4.54
N THR A 255 -23.54 -2.78 4.80
CA THR A 255 -23.70 -4.11 5.40
C THR A 255 -24.19 -4.03 6.83
N ALA A 256 -23.76 -3.03 7.61
CA ALA A 256 -24.26 -2.82 8.96
C ALA A 256 -25.75 -2.46 8.98
N VAL A 257 -26.19 -1.55 8.11
CA VAL A 257 -27.61 -1.20 7.97
C VAL A 257 -28.41 -2.42 7.53
N PHE A 258 -27.95 -3.16 6.52
CA PHE A 258 -28.60 -4.38 6.06
C PHE A 258 -28.67 -5.45 7.16
N ALA A 259 -27.57 -5.69 7.87
CA ALA A 259 -27.51 -6.64 8.97
C ALA A 259 -28.46 -6.27 10.09
N PHE A 260 -28.49 -5.01 10.49
CA PHE A 260 -29.28 -4.53 11.61
C PHE A 260 -30.78 -4.47 11.30
N VAL A 261 -31.15 -3.99 10.10
CA VAL A 261 -32.55 -3.78 9.72
C VAL A 261 -33.20 -5.05 9.17
N VAL A 262 -32.43 -5.90 8.47
CA VAL A 262 -32.97 -7.06 7.76
C VAL A 262 -32.57 -8.37 8.43
N LEU A 263 -31.27 -8.63 8.59
CA LEU A 263 -30.83 -9.95 9.06
C LEU A 263 -31.12 -10.17 10.55
N LEU A 264 -30.89 -9.18 11.40
CA LEU A 264 -31.05 -9.30 12.84
C LEU A 264 -32.51 -9.64 13.24
N PRO A 265 -33.55 -8.98 12.69
CA PRO A 265 -34.94 -9.38 12.94
C PRO A 265 -35.31 -10.75 12.38
N LEU A 266 -34.69 -11.17 11.26
CA LEU A 266 -34.97 -12.46 10.62
C LEU A 266 -34.20 -13.63 11.24
N ALA A 267 -33.12 -13.35 11.97
CA ALA A 267 -32.22 -14.36 12.52
C ALA A 267 -32.91 -15.38 13.44
N PRO A 268 -33.78 -15.00 14.41
CA PRO A 268 -34.47 -15.96 15.27
C PRO A 268 -35.29 -16.99 14.48
N LEU A 269 -36.05 -16.54 13.48
CA LEU A 269 -36.86 -17.40 12.62
C LEU A 269 -35.98 -18.35 11.78
N ALA A 270 -34.86 -17.84 11.26
CA ALA A 270 -33.91 -18.65 10.50
C ALA A 270 -33.28 -19.73 11.38
N TYR A 271 -32.85 -19.40 12.60
CA TYR A 271 -32.23 -20.35 13.52
C TYR A 271 -33.21 -21.40 14.04
N GLU A 272 -34.45 -21.01 14.33
CA GLU A 272 -35.52 -21.96 14.67
C GLU A 272 -35.71 -23.00 13.55
N ARG A 273 -35.83 -22.55 12.30
CA ARG A 273 -35.99 -23.44 11.14
C ARG A 273 -34.79 -24.35 10.88
N LEU A 274 -33.58 -23.87 11.18
CA LEU A 274 -32.34 -24.63 11.05
C LEU A 274 -32.05 -25.52 12.27
N GLY A 275 -32.87 -25.44 13.33
CA GLY A 275 -32.64 -26.18 14.57
C GLY A 275 -31.37 -25.73 15.32
N LEU A 276 -30.93 -24.49 15.12
CA LEU A 276 -29.73 -23.93 15.76
C LEU A 276 -30.11 -23.33 17.11
N SER A 277 -29.72 -23.98 18.21
CA SER A 277 -30.03 -23.54 19.58
C SER A 277 -28.84 -22.90 20.32
N ASP A 278 -27.63 -23.00 19.79
CA ASP A 278 -26.43 -22.48 20.44
C ASP A 278 -26.15 -21.03 20.02
N ASN A 279 -26.29 -20.12 20.97
CA ASN A 279 -26.09 -18.68 20.77
C ASN A 279 -24.68 -18.32 20.24
N LEU A 280 -23.63 -19.05 20.62
CA LEU A 280 -22.27 -18.77 20.13
C LEU A 280 -22.15 -19.11 18.64
N LEU A 281 -22.68 -20.27 18.24
CA LEU A 281 -22.75 -20.67 16.83
C LEU A 281 -23.66 -19.73 16.03
N GLN A 282 -24.81 -19.35 16.58
CA GLN A 282 -25.69 -18.36 15.96
C GLN A 282 -24.95 -17.05 15.70
N LEU A 283 -24.16 -16.55 16.65
CA LEU A 283 -23.43 -15.28 16.50
C LEU A 283 -22.36 -15.34 15.41
N VAL A 284 -21.54 -16.39 15.34
CA VAL A 284 -20.50 -16.50 14.29
C VAL A 284 -21.11 -16.76 12.91
N ILE A 285 -22.22 -17.52 12.85
CA ILE A 285 -23.01 -17.68 11.62
C ILE A 285 -23.59 -16.34 11.19
N PHE A 286 -24.14 -15.56 12.13
CA PHE A 286 -24.66 -14.22 11.86
C PHE A 286 -23.58 -13.32 11.25
N HIS A 287 -22.40 -13.28 11.87
CA HIS A 287 -21.25 -12.49 11.40
C HIS A 287 -20.82 -12.85 9.98
N SER A 288 -20.63 -14.14 9.71
CA SER A 288 -20.31 -14.63 8.37
C SER A 288 -21.43 -14.35 7.37
N SER A 289 -22.70 -14.48 7.78
CA SER A 289 -23.84 -14.29 6.90
C SER A 289 -23.97 -12.86 6.41
N PHE A 290 -23.86 -11.86 7.29
CA PHE A 290 -24.02 -10.48 6.84
C PHE A 290 -22.86 -9.98 5.98
N ASN A 291 -21.63 -10.47 6.23
CA ASN A 291 -20.50 -10.19 5.34
C ASN A 291 -20.67 -10.89 3.99
N PHE A 292 -21.11 -12.15 3.99
CA PHE A 292 -21.40 -12.89 2.76
C PHE A 292 -22.47 -12.20 1.92
N PHE A 293 -23.63 -11.89 2.49
CA PHE A 293 -24.68 -11.16 1.78
C PHE A 293 -24.26 -9.73 1.41
N GLY A 294 -23.39 -9.10 2.21
CA GLY A 294 -22.78 -7.82 1.91
C GLY A 294 -22.01 -7.82 0.60
N ILE A 295 -21.27 -8.89 0.30
CA ILE A 295 -20.61 -9.08 -0.99
C ILE A 295 -21.66 -9.05 -2.11
N PHE A 296 -22.76 -9.81 -2.01
CA PHE A 296 -23.81 -9.82 -3.05
C PHE A 296 -24.56 -8.49 -3.18
N LEU A 297 -24.64 -7.71 -2.11
CA LEU A 297 -25.26 -6.39 -2.13
C LEU A 297 -24.40 -5.38 -2.91
N VAL A 298 -23.08 -5.41 -2.70
CA VAL A 298 -22.18 -4.38 -3.23
C VAL A 298 -21.51 -4.79 -4.54
N LEU A 299 -21.23 -6.07 -4.77
CA LEU A 299 -20.53 -6.55 -5.96
C LEU A 299 -21.22 -6.14 -7.29
N PRO A 300 -22.56 -6.19 -7.44
CA PRO A 300 -23.24 -5.75 -8.68
C PRO A 300 -23.07 -4.25 -8.97
N ILE A 301 -22.94 -3.44 -7.93
CA ILE A 301 -22.83 -1.97 -8.03
C ILE A 301 -21.38 -1.49 -7.86
N ILE A 302 -20.40 -2.39 -7.70
CA ILE A 302 -19.02 -2.03 -7.37
C ILE A 302 -18.38 -1.13 -8.43
N ARG A 303 -18.75 -1.31 -9.70
CA ARG A 303 -18.35 -0.45 -10.81
C ARG A 303 -18.88 0.97 -10.61
N GLN A 304 -20.18 1.12 -10.39
CA GLN A 304 -20.82 2.42 -10.23
C GLN A 304 -20.28 3.14 -8.99
N LEU A 305 -20.05 2.40 -7.91
CA LEU A 305 -19.47 2.94 -6.68
C LEU A 305 -18.01 3.37 -6.88
N ALA A 306 -17.19 2.59 -7.61
CA ALA A 306 -15.83 3.00 -7.95
C ALA A 306 -15.83 4.29 -8.78
N ASP A 307 -16.64 4.35 -9.84
CA ASP A 307 -16.76 5.51 -10.71
C ASP A 307 -17.28 6.75 -9.91
N TRP A 308 -18.22 6.54 -8.97
CA TRP A 308 -18.70 7.60 -8.06
C TRP A 308 -17.60 8.12 -7.12
N LEU A 309 -16.80 7.22 -6.53
CA LEU A 309 -15.69 7.59 -5.65
C LEU A 309 -14.64 8.41 -6.41
N GLU A 310 -14.29 8.00 -7.63
CA GLU A 310 -13.36 8.72 -8.49
C GLU A 310 -13.83 10.14 -8.80
N ASN A 311 -15.11 10.32 -9.11
CA ASN A 311 -15.68 11.63 -9.45
C ASN A 311 -15.85 12.56 -8.24
N ASN A 312 -16.14 12.03 -7.04
CA ASN A 312 -16.45 12.85 -5.86
C ASN A 312 -15.25 13.12 -4.96
N ILE A 313 -14.27 12.20 -4.90
CA ILE A 313 -13.07 12.36 -4.06
C ILE A 313 -11.91 12.97 -4.88
N GLY A 314 -11.96 12.80 -6.20
CA GLY A 314 -10.99 13.32 -7.15
C GLY A 314 -10.30 12.20 -7.93
N GLN A 315 -10.14 12.38 -9.23
CA GLN A 315 -9.47 11.42 -10.09
C GLN A 315 -7.95 11.46 -9.86
N GLN A 316 -7.31 10.29 -9.90
CA GLN A 316 -5.86 10.25 -10.11
C GLN A 316 -5.64 10.74 -11.54
N HIS A 317 -4.99 11.90 -11.72
CA HIS A 317 -4.67 12.39 -13.06
C HIS A 317 -3.91 11.29 -13.80
N GLN A 318 -4.42 10.86 -14.96
CA GLN A 318 -3.68 9.98 -15.86
C GLN A 318 -2.45 10.75 -16.34
N LEU A 319 -1.29 10.38 -15.81
CA LEU A 319 -0.03 11.00 -16.19
C LEU A 319 0.50 10.41 -17.50
N THR A 320 0.08 9.19 -17.82
CA THR A 320 0.45 8.46 -19.04
C THR A 320 -0.20 9.05 -20.29
N ALA A 321 0.60 9.30 -21.32
CA ALA A 321 0.12 9.85 -22.59
C ALA A 321 -0.14 8.79 -23.67
N TYR A 322 0.49 7.62 -23.57
CA TYR A 322 0.51 6.58 -24.60
C TYR A 322 -0.03 5.24 -24.11
N LEU A 323 0.29 4.84 -22.87
CA LEU A 323 -0.05 3.50 -22.36
C LEU A 323 -1.56 3.21 -22.37
N HIS A 324 -2.39 4.18 -21.96
CA HIS A 324 -3.85 4.01 -21.90
C HIS A 324 -4.52 3.87 -23.28
N LYS A 325 -3.80 4.19 -24.36
CA LYS A 325 -4.31 4.10 -25.74
C LYS A 325 -4.11 2.72 -26.35
N VAL A 326 -3.29 1.88 -25.72
CA VAL A 326 -2.94 0.56 -26.24
C VAL A 326 -3.39 -0.51 -25.25
N PRO A 327 -4.25 -1.46 -25.66
CA PRO A 327 -4.60 -2.57 -24.80
C PRO A 327 -3.43 -3.55 -24.67
N VAL A 328 -3.24 -4.07 -23.46
CA VAL A 328 -2.19 -5.06 -23.11
C VAL A 328 -2.28 -6.36 -23.91
N SER A 329 -3.44 -6.63 -24.51
CA SER A 329 -3.68 -7.80 -25.38
C SER A 329 -3.02 -7.70 -26.75
N VAL A 330 -2.36 -6.58 -27.08
CA VAL A 330 -1.61 -6.37 -28.33
C VAL A 330 -0.14 -6.14 -27.97
N PRO A 331 0.65 -7.21 -27.74
CA PRO A 331 1.97 -7.10 -27.09
C PRO A 331 2.97 -6.24 -27.85
N GLU A 332 3.00 -6.33 -29.19
CA GLU A 332 3.89 -5.55 -30.05
C GLU A 332 3.62 -4.04 -29.93
N ALA A 333 2.34 -3.64 -30.05
CA ALA A 333 1.94 -2.24 -29.87
C ALA A 333 2.17 -1.76 -28.44
N ALA A 334 2.03 -2.65 -27.44
CA ALA A 334 2.23 -2.33 -26.04
C ALA A 334 3.71 -2.03 -25.72
N VAL A 335 4.66 -2.73 -26.35
CA VAL A 335 6.09 -2.43 -26.23
C VAL A 335 6.40 -1.06 -26.84
N VAL A 336 5.80 -0.72 -27.99
CA VAL A 336 5.95 0.62 -28.60
C VAL A 336 5.39 1.71 -27.68
N ALA A 337 4.22 1.49 -27.07
CA ALA A 337 3.64 2.44 -26.12
C ALA A 337 4.52 2.61 -24.87
N LEU A 338 5.10 1.53 -24.34
CA LEU A 338 6.08 1.56 -23.24
C LEU A 338 7.30 2.39 -23.57
N ARG A 339 7.83 2.25 -24.79
CA ARG A 339 8.94 3.06 -25.28
C ARG A 339 8.54 4.54 -25.32
N GLN A 340 7.43 4.90 -25.95
CA GLN A 340 6.95 6.29 -26.03
C GLN A 340 6.70 6.92 -24.65
N GLU A 341 6.15 6.15 -23.70
CA GLU A 341 5.95 6.62 -22.33
C GLU A 341 7.29 6.78 -21.58
N THR A 342 8.25 5.90 -21.83
CA THR A 342 9.61 6.01 -21.28
C THR A 342 10.33 7.25 -21.83
N GLU A 343 10.20 7.54 -23.12
CA GLU A 343 10.74 8.76 -23.75
C GLU A 343 10.12 10.03 -23.13
N LEU A 344 8.80 10.02 -22.90
CA LEU A 344 8.11 11.12 -22.22
C LEU A 344 8.60 11.31 -20.77
N LEU A 345 8.77 10.22 -20.01
CA LEU A 345 9.31 10.26 -18.65
C LEU A 345 10.74 10.80 -18.63
N LEU A 346 11.59 10.38 -19.57
CA LEU A 346 12.95 10.87 -19.72
C LEU A 346 12.97 12.37 -20.01
N ALA A 347 12.15 12.82 -20.96
CA ALA A 347 12.07 14.23 -21.30
C ALA A 347 11.59 15.10 -20.13
N ARG A 348 10.59 14.64 -19.36
CA ARG A 348 10.13 15.32 -18.14
C ARG A 348 11.21 15.31 -17.06
N SER A 349 11.93 14.20 -16.89
CA SER A 349 13.08 14.11 -15.97
C SER A 349 14.17 15.11 -16.35
N PHE A 350 14.54 15.17 -17.64
CA PHE A 350 15.53 16.12 -18.14
C PHE A 350 15.09 17.56 -17.97
N GLN A 351 13.81 17.85 -18.21
CA GLN A 351 13.25 19.17 -17.97
C GLN A 351 13.31 19.57 -16.49
N LEU A 352 12.97 18.65 -15.59
CA LEU A 352 13.00 18.89 -14.16
C LEU A 352 14.43 19.13 -13.66
N LEU A 353 15.40 18.33 -14.13
CA LEU A 353 16.83 18.54 -13.86
C LEU A 353 17.30 19.89 -14.42
N GLY A 354 16.96 20.21 -15.67
CA GLY A 354 17.27 21.50 -16.28
C GLY A 354 16.70 22.67 -15.47
N GLN A 355 15.49 22.53 -14.93
CA GLN A 355 14.86 23.54 -14.08
C GLN A 355 15.62 23.73 -12.75
N ALA A 356 16.09 22.66 -12.10
CA ALA A 356 16.90 22.77 -10.88
C ALA A 356 18.23 23.50 -11.08
N TYR A 357 18.80 23.40 -12.29
CA TYR A 357 20.03 24.11 -12.68
C TYR A 357 19.78 25.42 -13.44
N HIS A 358 18.56 25.94 -13.44
CA HIS A 358 18.18 27.18 -14.14
C HIS A 358 18.56 27.20 -15.62
N SER A 359 18.56 26.04 -16.28
CA SER A 359 18.88 25.92 -17.70
C SER A 359 17.85 26.68 -18.55
N PRO A 360 18.29 27.50 -19.52
CA PRO A 360 17.40 28.18 -20.45
C PRO A 360 16.95 27.26 -21.60
N LYS A 361 17.47 26.04 -21.68
CA LYS A 361 17.20 25.12 -22.80
C LYS A 361 15.79 24.57 -22.75
N GLN A 362 15.21 24.36 -23.92
CA GLN A 362 13.90 23.74 -24.07
C GLN A 362 14.04 22.23 -24.22
N PHE A 363 13.13 21.49 -23.60
CA PHE A 363 13.15 20.02 -23.57
C PHE A 363 11.99 19.45 -24.39
N TYR A 364 12.21 18.28 -24.99
CA TYR A 364 11.31 17.69 -25.97
C TYR A 364 10.98 16.25 -25.58
N ALA A 365 9.70 15.90 -25.57
CA ALA A 365 9.22 14.53 -25.33
C ALA A 365 9.25 13.63 -26.57
N SER A 366 9.30 14.25 -27.75
CA SER A 366 9.52 13.63 -29.06
C SER A 366 10.10 14.71 -29.99
N GLN A 367 10.54 14.35 -31.21
CA GLN A 367 11.08 15.30 -32.20
C GLN A 367 10.08 16.41 -32.66
N SER A 368 8.88 16.52 -32.07
CA SER A 368 7.77 17.28 -32.64
C SER A 368 7.30 18.48 -31.80
N GLU A 369 7.29 18.38 -30.46
CA GLU A 369 6.76 19.45 -29.60
C GLU A 369 7.58 19.65 -28.30
N PRO A 370 7.89 20.91 -27.94
CA PRO A 370 8.56 21.21 -26.68
C PRO A 370 7.61 21.06 -25.49
N LEU A 371 8.15 20.61 -24.35
CA LEU A 371 7.46 20.60 -23.08
C LEU A 371 7.19 22.04 -22.61
N LYS A 372 6.03 22.25 -21.95
CA LYS A 372 5.67 23.54 -21.36
C LYS A 372 6.68 23.90 -20.26
N PRO A 373 7.17 25.15 -20.18
CA PRO A 373 8.09 25.56 -19.12
C PRO A 373 7.52 25.28 -17.73
N LEU A 374 8.37 24.80 -16.82
CA LEU A 374 8.03 24.59 -15.42
C LEU A 374 8.17 25.91 -14.64
N GLY A 375 7.36 26.09 -13.61
CA GLY A 375 7.60 27.12 -12.60
C GLY A 375 8.93 26.89 -11.86
N ARG A 376 9.36 27.84 -11.03
CA ARG A 376 10.59 27.72 -10.22
C ARG A 376 10.29 27.44 -8.74
N GLY A 377 11.26 26.88 -8.03
CA GLY A 377 11.22 26.69 -6.58
C GLY A 377 11.01 25.24 -6.13
N MET A 378 11.29 24.98 -4.85
CA MET A 378 11.22 23.66 -4.20
C MET A 378 9.85 22.99 -4.32
N ALA A 379 8.78 23.71 -3.99
CA ALA A 379 7.43 23.16 -4.09
C ALA A 379 7.13 22.64 -5.50
N VAL A 380 7.49 23.42 -6.52
CA VAL A 380 7.30 23.03 -7.93
C VAL A 380 8.16 21.81 -8.27
N TYR A 381 9.41 21.74 -7.81
CA TYR A 381 10.28 20.59 -8.07
C TYR A 381 9.71 19.31 -7.43
N LEU A 382 9.28 19.39 -6.17
CA LEU A 382 8.70 18.26 -5.43
C LEU A 382 7.42 17.76 -6.09
N ASP A 383 6.55 18.67 -6.53
CA ASP A 383 5.30 18.30 -7.21
C ASP A 383 5.59 17.51 -8.50
N HIS A 384 6.49 18.01 -9.35
CA HIS A 384 6.85 17.32 -10.61
C HIS A 384 7.67 16.05 -10.39
N TYR A 385 8.48 15.98 -9.34
CA TYR A 385 9.16 14.75 -8.94
C TYR A 385 8.16 13.67 -8.50
N GLU A 386 7.14 14.02 -7.73
CA GLU A 386 6.08 13.09 -7.35
C GLU A 386 5.23 12.67 -8.56
N GLU A 387 5.02 13.54 -9.55
CA GLU A 387 4.42 13.16 -10.83
C GLU A 387 5.29 12.15 -11.60
N LEU A 388 6.60 12.37 -11.70
CA LEU A 388 7.53 11.43 -12.33
C LEU A 388 7.50 10.05 -11.67
N LYS A 389 7.47 10.00 -10.33
CA LYS A 389 7.34 8.73 -9.59
C LYS A 389 6.02 8.02 -9.83
N ARG A 390 4.92 8.76 -9.95
CA ARG A 390 3.62 8.17 -10.31
C ARG A 390 3.64 7.64 -11.75
N LEU A 391 4.25 8.37 -12.67
CA LEU A 391 4.42 7.92 -14.05
C LEU A 391 5.30 6.65 -14.14
N GLU A 392 6.40 6.58 -13.39
CA GLU A 392 7.20 5.35 -13.24
C GLU A 392 6.33 4.18 -12.78
N ALA A 393 5.49 4.40 -11.76
CA ALA A 393 4.63 3.38 -11.20
C ALA A 393 3.59 2.88 -12.24
N GLU A 394 2.99 3.79 -13.01
CA GLU A 394 2.08 3.44 -14.13
C GLU A 394 2.80 2.65 -15.23
N ILE A 395 4.02 3.04 -15.62
CA ILE A 395 4.84 2.31 -16.61
C ILE A 395 5.15 0.89 -16.13
N VAL A 396 5.62 0.75 -14.88
CA VAL A 396 5.94 -0.55 -14.27
C VAL A 396 4.70 -1.44 -14.17
N ALA A 397 3.55 -0.88 -13.77
CA ALA A 397 2.30 -1.61 -13.67
C ALA A 397 1.83 -2.13 -15.04
N TYR A 398 1.86 -1.27 -16.06
CA TYR A 398 1.51 -1.65 -17.43
C TYR A 398 2.44 -2.75 -17.95
N ALA A 399 3.76 -2.59 -17.78
CA ALA A 399 4.73 -3.61 -18.20
C ALA A 399 4.50 -4.97 -17.53
N ASN A 400 4.18 -4.97 -16.23
CA ASN A 400 3.88 -6.21 -15.49
C ASN A 400 2.57 -6.88 -15.91
N SER A 401 1.67 -6.15 -16.56
CA SER A 401 0.40 -6.69 -17.07
C SER A 401 0.51 -7.31 -18.47
N LEU A 402 1.69 -7.23 -19.11
CA LEU A 402 1.93 -7.87 -20.41
C LEU A 402 2.20 -9.37 -20.22
N GLU A 403 1.31 -10.20 -20.77
CA GLU A 403 1.44 -11.66 -20.79
C GLU A 403 1.90 -12.14 -22.18
N GLY A 404 2.60 -13.29 -22.22
CA GLY A 404 2.91 -13.96 -23.49
C GLY A 404 3.98 -13.29 -24.38
N LEU A 405 4.73 -12.31 -23.88
CA LEU A 405 5.80 -11.66 -24.64
C LEU A 405 6.90 -12.68 -25.05
N PRO A 406 7.34 -12.68 -26.32
CA PRO A 406 8.57 -13.34 -26.76
C PRO A 406 9.80 -12.88 -25.96
N PRO A 407 10.83 -13.73 -25.79
CA PRO A 407 12.03 -13.39 -25.00
C PRO A 407 12.69 -12.06 -25.42
N GLU A 408 12.81 -11.82 -26.73
CA GLU A 408 13.39 -10.59 -27.28
C GLU A 408 12.67 -9.30 -26.82
N HIS A 409 11.33 -9.35 -26.72
CA HIS A 409 10.54 -8.22 -26.25
C HIS A 409 10.59 -8.07 -24.73
N ARG A 410 10.80 -9.16 -23.98
CA ARG A 410 10.98 -9.09 -22.51
C ARG A 410 12.26 -8.36 -22.16
N ASP A 411 13.37 -8.70 -22.82
CA ASP A 411 14.65 -8.04 -22.60
C ASP A 411 14.54 -6.53 -22.89
N HIS A 412 13.80 -6.17 -23.96
CA HIS A 412 13.52 -4.78 -24.29
C HIS A 412 12.70 -4.05 -23.21
N VAL A 413 11.63 -4.68 -22.71
CA VAL A 413 10.82 -4.13 -21.62
C VAL A 413 11.65 -3.98 -20.34
N GLU A 414 12.48 -4.96 -19.99
CA GLU A 414 13.38 -4.87 -18.84
C GLU A 414 14.37 -3.72 -18.95
N ALA A 415 14.95 -3.51 -20.14
CA ALA A 415 15.82 -2.37 -20.43
C ALA A 415 15.09 -1.02 -20.30
N LEU A 416 13.85 -0.91 -20.80
CA LEU A 416 13.02 0.28 -20.63
C LEU A 416 12.72 0.55 -19.14
N LEU A 417 12.31 -0.47 -18.38
CA LEU A 417 12.05 -0.33 -16.95
C LEU A 417 13.33 0.04 -16.15
N ALA A 418 14.48 -0.51 -16.54
CA ALA A 418 15.75 -0.12 -15.95
C ALA A 418 16.10 1.34 -16.25
N THR A 419 15.80 1.80 -17.46
CA THR A 419 15.99 3.20 -17.89
C THR A 419 15.11 4.15 -17.08
N VAL A 420 13.82 3.82 -16.91
CA VAL A 420 12.89 4.58 -16.08
C VAL A 420 13.42 4.75 -14.65
N ARG A 421 13.82 3.65 -13.99
CA ARG A 421 14.33 3.69 -12.61
C ARG A 421 15.55 4.61 -12.46
N LYS A 422 16.50 4.52 -13.40
CA LYS A 422 17.73 5.34 -13.39
C LYS A 422 17.41 6.83 -13.57
N ALA A 423 16.45 7.17 -14.43
CA ALA A 423 15.99 8.56 -14.58
C ALA A 423 15.36 9.12 -13.29
N ILE A 424 14.58 8.29 -12.57
CA ILE A 424 14.02 8.67 -11.27
C ILE A 424 15.11 8.83 -10.21
N TYR A 425 16.16 8.00 -10.24
CA TYR A 425 17.30 8.16 -9.33
C TYR A 425 18.10 9.43 -9.62
N ALA A 426 18.31 9.78 -10.89
CA ALA A 426 18.95 11.04 -11.26
C ALA A 426 18.16 12.26 -10.71
N THR A 427 16.84 12.28 -10.90
CA THR A 427 15.98 13.37 -10.37
C THR A 427 15.90 13.38 -8.84
N LYS A 428 15.95 12.21 -8.20
CA LYS A 428 15.97 12.07 -6.75
C LYS A 428 17.24 12.66 -6.13
N ALA A 429 18.41 12.39 -6.70
CA ALA A 429 19.67 12.92 -6.21
C ALA A 429 19.59 14.45 -6.05
N ILE A 430 19.08 15.13 -7.07
CA ILE A 430 18.91 16.59 -7.05
C ILE A 430 17.81 17.04 -6.09
N LYS A 431 16.72 16.27 -5.95
CA LYS A 431 15.67 16.54 -4.95
C LYS A 431 16.25 16.69 -3.54
N ASP A 432 17.25 15.87 -3.21
CA ASP A 432 17.81 15.78 -1.87
C ASP A 432 18.77 16.94 -1.54
N VAL A 433 19.15 17.77 -2.53
CA VAL A 433 19.99 18.98 -2.37
C VAL A 433 19.33 20.27 -2.86
N GLN A 434 18.05 20.24 -3.23
CA GLN A 434 17.44 21.39 -3.91
C GLN A 434 17.32 22.64 -3.00
N ASP A 435 17.14 22.46 -1.68
CA ASP A 435 17.24 23.55 -0.69
C ASP A 435 18.68 24.06 -0.53
N ASP A 436 19.68 23.16 -0.55
CA ASP A 436 21.10 23.51 -0.48
C ASP A 436 21.55 24.32 -1.72
N MET A 437 20.89 24.13 -2.86
CA MET A 437 21.18 24.82 -4.11
C MET A 437 20.57 26.22 -4.19
N GLU A 438 19.51 26.54 -3.43
CA GLU A 438 18.84 27.84 -3.48
C GLU A 438 19.81 29.03 -3.30
N PRO A 439 20.73 29.01 -2.31
CA PRO A 439 21.71 30.07 -2.14
C PRO A 439 22.64 30.32 -3.34
N LEU A 440 22.97 29.28 -4.13
CA LEU A 440 23.83 29.44 -5.32
C LEU A 440 23.22 30.39 -6.36
N TRP A 441 21.89 30.56 -6.35
CA TRP A 441 21.17 31.36 -7.33
C TRP A 441 20.98 32.83 -6.93
N SER A 442 21.48 33.23 -5.76
CA SER A 442 21.34 34.59 -5.19
C SER A 442 22.51 35.55 -5.47
N ASP A 443 23.47 35.18 -6.32
CA ASP A 443 24.65 35.99 -6.71
C ASP A 443 25.45 36.54 -5.51
N PHE A 444 25.83 35.69 -4.56
CA PHE A 444 26.56 36.11 -3.35
C PHE A 444 28.05 36.43 -3.56
N SER A 445 28.74 35.73 -4.48
CA SER A 445 30.17 35.95 -4.74
C SER A 445 30.60 35.46 -6.14
N PRO A 446 31.75 35.94 -6.68
CA PRO A 446 32.29 35.46 -7.95
C PRO A 446 32.57 33.96 -7.97
N ASP A 447 33.03 33.40 -6.85
CA ASP A 447 33.34 31.97 -6.73
C ASP A 447 32.06 31.11 -6.72
N ALA A 448 31.00 31.58 -6.05
CA ALA A 448 29.69 30.92 -6.07
C ALA A 448 29.13 30.88 -7.50
N LYS A 449 29.26 32.00 -8.20
CA LYS A 449 28.83 32.14 -9.58
C LYS A 449 29.60 31.21 -10.51
N ALA A 450 30.93 31.12 -10.37
CA ALA A 450 31.76 30.25 -11.19
C ALA A 450 31.41 28.77 -11.01
N LEU A 451 31.26 28.31 -9.75
CA LEU A 451 30.86 26.93 -9.47
C LEU A 451 29.47 26.62 -10.02
N ARG A 452 28.51 27.52 -9.80
CA ARG A 452 27.15 27.41 -10.30
C ARG A 452 27.13 27.27 -11.83
N GLU A 453 27.86 28.13 -12.53
CA GLU A 453 27.99 28.07 -13.99
C GLU A 453 28.64 26.75 -14.45
N ALA A 454 29.64 26.26 -13.73
CA ALA A 454 30.29 24.99 -14.04
C ALA A 454 29.36 23.77 -13.85
N LEU A 455 28.63 23.72 -12.72
CA LEU A 455 27.64 22.68 -12.46
C LEU A 455 26.50 22.71 -13.48
N GLN A 456 25.99 23.92 -13.79
CA GLN A 456 24.98 24.12 -14.81
C GLN A 456 25.47 23.63 -16.19
N GLN A 457 26.65 24.04 -16.62
CA GLN A 457 27.22 23.61 -17.91
C GLN A 457 27.39 22.09 -17.98
N ARG A 458 27.85 21.46 -16.89
CA ARG A 458 28.04 20.01 -16.82
C ARG A 458 26.72 19.25 -16.98
N ILE A 459 25.68 19.66 -16.26
CA ILE A 459 24.36 19.04 -16.36
C ILE A 459 23.75 19.34 -17.72
N GLU A 460 23.84 20.56 -18.24
CA GLU A 460 23.33 20.89 -19.58
C GLU A 460 23.98 20.10 -20.70
N HIS A 461 25.26 19.77 -20.57
CA HIS A 461 25.98 18.89 -21.51
C HIS A 461 25.41 17.47 -21.45
N LEU A 462 25.27 16.90 -20.26
CA LEU A 462 24.68 15.58 -20.07
C LEU A 462 23.23 15.51 -20.56
N LEU A 463 22.42 16.54 -20.30
CA LEU A 463 21.03 16.60 -20.77
C LEU A 463 20.94 16.70 -22.30
N ALA A 464 21.86 17.44 -22.95
CA ALA A 464 21.93 17.50 -24.41
C ALA A 464 22.33 16.14 -25.01
N MET A 465 23.28 15.44 -24.39
CA MET A 465 23.63 14.07 -24.75
C MET A 465 22.44 13.11 -24.54
N GLY A 466 21.66 13.28 -23.48
CA GLY A 466 20.43 12.52 -23.27
C GLY A 466 19.43 12.69 -24.40
N GLN A 467 19.25 13.90 -24.92
CA GLN A 467 18.40 14.13 -26.10
C GLN A 467 18.95 13.45 -27.37
N GLN A 468 20.27 13.41 -27.56
CA GLN A 468 20.90 12.67 -28.67
C GLN A 468 20.75 11.15 -28.52
N THR A 469 20.76 10.64 -27.29
CA THR A 469 20.51 9.22 -26.99
C THR A 469 19.12 8.82 -27.46
N LEU A 470 18.11 9.65 -27.20
CA LEU A 470 16.73 9.43 -27.65
C LEU A 470 16.62 9.40 -29.19
N ALA A 471 17.52 10.11 -29.88
CA ALA A 471 17.61 10.09 -31.35
C ALA A 471 18.36 8.86 -31.91
N GLY A 472 19.04 8.08 -31.06
CA GLY A 472 19.82 6.91 -31.46
C GLY A 472 21.27 7.21 -31.86
N ASP A 473 21.79 8.40 -31.54
CA ASP A 473 23.06 8.91 -32.05
C ASP A 473 24.27 8.64 -31.14
N ILE A 474 24.16 7.76 -30.13
CA ILE A 474 25.23 7.52 -29.15
C ILE A 474 25.84 6.12 -29.29
N THR A 475 27.18 6.08 -29.33
CA THR A 475 27.97 4.84 -29.34
C THR A 475 28.54 4.54 -27.95
N GLU A 476 28.86 3.26 -27.69
CA GLU A 476 29.47 2.82 -26.42
C GLU A 476 30.78 3.57 -26.12
N GLY A 477 31.63 3.78 -27.13
CA GLY A 477 32.87 4.55 -26.98
C GLY A 477 32.65 6.03 -26.64
N MET A 478 31.56 6.66 -27.12
CA MET A 478 31.20 8.02 -26.69
C MET A 478 30.78 8.06 -25.23
N LEU A 479 30.06 7.03 -24.76
CA LEU A 479 29.62 6.94 -23.38
C LEU A 479 30.79 6.74 -22.40
N GLU A 480 31.76 5.88 -22.75
CA GLU A 480 32.97 5.68 -21.94
C GLU A 480 33.81 6.96 -21.82
N GLN A 481 33.97 7.69 -22.93
CA GLN A 481 34.66 8.98 -22.94
C GLN A 481 33.94 10.01 -22.06
N GLU A 482 32.61 10.06 -22.14
CA GLU A 482 31.82 10.99 -21.36
C GLU A 482 31.84 10.64 -19.86
N ASP A 483 31.81 9.36 -19.50
CA ASP A 483 31.93 8.90 -18.12
C ASP A 483 33.31 9.27 -17.53
N ALA A 484 34.39 9.12 -18.31
CA ALA A 484 35.72 9.58 -17.92
C ALA A 484 35.82 11.10 -17.81
N LEU A 485 35.15 11.86 -18.68
CA LEU A 485 35.07 13.32 -18.58
C LEU A 485 34.29 13.76 -17.34
N HIS A 486 33.14 13.13 -17.08
CA HIS A 486 32.30 13.43 -15.92
C HIS A 486 33.07 13.26 -14.61
N ARG A 487 33.74 12.12 -14.43
CA ARG A 487 34.55 11.86 -13.24
C ARG A 487 35.64 12.91 -13.03
N ARG A 488 36.30 13.34 -14.10
CA ARG A 488 37.35 14.38 -14.03
C ARG A 488 36.79 15.73 -13.61
N GLU A 489 35.67 16.15 -14.19
CA GLU A 489 35.03 17.42 -13.82
C GLU A 489 34.49 17.40 -12.38
N MET A 490 33.85 16.31 -11.95
CA MET A 490 33.37 16.20 -10.56
C MET A 490 34.51 16.14 -9.54
N GLN A 491 35.63 15.50 -9.89
CA GLN A 491 36.83 15.54 -9.05
C GLN A 491 37.40 16.95 -8.95
N ARG A 492 37.48 17.66 -10.08
CA ARG A 492 37.91 19.07 -10.10
C ARG A 492 37.02 19.95 -9.22
N PHE A 493 35.70 19.81 -9.29
CA PHE A 493 34.77 20.58 -8.44
C PHE A 493 34.98 20.28 -6.96
N ASN A 494 35.21 19.01 -6.60
CA ASN A 494 35.56 18.66 -5.22
C ASN A 494 36.86 19.34 -4.78
N ASP A 495 37.92 19.28 -5.59
CA ASP A 495 39.22 19.88 -5.25
C ASP A 495 39.11 21.41 -5.08
N GLU A 496 38.35 22.09 -5.95
CA GLU A 496 38.06 23.53 -5.86
C GLU A 496 37.24 23.87 -4.58
N ALA A 497 36.28 23.03 -4.21
CA ALA A 497 35.48 23.19 -2.99
C ALA A 497 36.33 23.01 -1.70
N TYR A 498 37.23 22.03 -1.68
CA TYR A 498 38.17 21.85 -0.56
C TYR A 498 39.16 23.01 -0.42
N GLY A 499 39.63 23.57 -1.54
CA GLY A 499 40.56 24.69 -1.57
C GLY A 499 39.98 26.01 -1.04
N SER A 500 38.67 26.22 -1.21
CA SER A 500 37.98 27.48 -0.86
C SER A 500 37.51 27.56 0.61
N LYS A 501 37.48 26.44 1.37
CA LYS A 501 36.88 26.32 2.72
C LYS A 501 35.39 26.71 2.77
N GLY A 502 34.68 26.57 1.65
CA GLY A 502 33.31 27.04 1.45
C GLY A 502 33.27 28.31 0.62
N VAL A 503 32.07 28.71 0.22
CA VAL A 503 31.85 29.90 -0.60
C VAL A 503 30.95 30.85 0.17
N GLU A 504 31.20 32.16 0.09
CA GLU A 504 30.37 33.16 0.78
C GLU A 504 28.88 32.96 0.42
N GLY A 505 28.04 32.73 1.44
CA GLY A 505 26.61 32.41 1.28
C GLY A 505 26.25 30.91 1.24
N VAL A 506 27.22 30.00 1.12
CA VAL A 506 27.00 28.53 1.09
C VAL A 506 27.93 27.81 2.04
N SER A 507 27.37 27.04 2.98
CA SER A 507 28.18 26.25 3.92
C SER A 507 29.03 25.23 3.17
N PHE A 508 30.25 24.97 3.65
CA PHE A 508 31.10 23.92 3.08
C PHE A 508 30.40 22.55 3.03
N SER A 509 29.58 22.23 4.05
CA SER A 509 28.79 20.99 4.09
C SER A 509 27.76 20.94 2.96
N SER A 510 27.00 22.01 2.77
CA SER A 510 26.01 22.12 1.67
C SER A 510 26.70 22.03 0.32
N LEU A 511 27.85 22.70 0.15
CA LEU A 511 28.64 22.67 -1.08
C LEU A 511 29.07 21.25 -1.47
N MET A 512 29.64 20.50 -0.52
CA MET A 512 30.04 19.12 -0.74
C MET A 512 28.83 18.22 -1.02
N ASN A 513 27.69 18.49 -0.38
CA ASN A 513 26.45 17.76 -0.60
C ASN A 513 25.94 17.96 -2.04
N ILE A 514 25.90 19.21 -2.52
CA ILE A 514 25.50 19.57 -3.89
C ILE A 514 26.39 18.87 -4.91
N ILE A 515 27.72 18.94 -4.76
CA ILE A 515 28.67 18.32 -5.69
C ILE A 515 28.47 16.80 -5.72
N ARG A 516 28.31 16.17 -4.55
CA ARG A 516 28.09 14.72 -4.43
C ARG A 516 26.79 14.28 -5.12
N GLU A 517 25.68 14.97 -4.90
CA GLU A 517 24.40 14.63 -5.53
C GLU A 517 24.37 15.00 -7.03
N THR A 518 25.12 16.02 -7.45
CA THR A 518 25.32 16.33 -8.88
C THR A 518 26.07 15.18 -9.58
N ASP A 519 27.09 14.63 -8.93
CA ASP A 519 27.87 13.49 -9.43
C ASP A 519 27.00 12.22 -9.50
N GLU A 520 26.19 11.95 -8.47
CA GLU A 520 25.23 10.84 -8.51
C GLU A 520 24.20 11.01 -9.63
N CYS A 521 23.65 12.22 -9.79
CA CYS A 521 22.75 12.55 -10.88
C CYS A 521 23.41 12.29 -12.25
N GLY A 522 24.64 12.77 -12.45
CA GLY A 522 25.33 12.60 -13.73
C GLY A 522 25.68 11.15 -14.04
N ARG A 523 26.09 10.36 -13.04
CA ARG A 523 26.28 8.91 -13.19
C ARG A 523 25.00 8.18 -13.58
N GLU A 524 23.88 8.51 -12.94
CA GLU A 524 22.59 7.90 -13.28
C GLU A 524 22.13 8.27 -14.69
N LEU A 525 22.36 9.51 -15.15
CA LEU A 525 22.12 9.92 -16.53
C LEU A 525 22.99 9.13 -17.53
N LEU A 526 24.28 8.93 -17.25
CA LEU A 526 25.14 8.11 -18.11
C LEU A 526 24.66 6.65 -18.17
N ARG A 527 24.18 6.11 -17.04
CA ARG A 527 23.58 4.76 -17.02
C ARG A 527 22.27 4.70 -17.81
N VAL A 528 21.45 5.76 -17.80
CA VAL A 528 20.27 5.89 -18.67
C VAL A 528 20.71 5.75 -20.13
N PHE A 529 21.76 6.47 -20.55
CA PHE A 529 22.21 6.47 -21.94
C PHE A 529 22.71 5.11 -22.40
N GLY A 530 23.40 4.35 -21.54
CA GLY A 530 23.87 3.00 -21.86
C GLY A 530 22.81 1.90 -21.79
N THR A 531 21.65 2.15 -21.19
CA THR A 531 20.60 1.13 -21.00
C THR A 531 19.41 1.32 -21.94
N TYR A 532 19.22 2.54 -22.45
CA TYR A 532 18.12 2.84 -23.36
C TYR A 532 18.27 2.04 -24.67
N PRO A 533 17.31 1.18 -25.02
CA PRO A 533 17.43 0.34 -26.21
C PRO A 533 17.06 1.13 -27.47
N ALA A 534 18.03 1.86 -28.05
CA ALA A 534 17.83 2.72 -29.22
C ALA A 534 17.52 1.96 -30.53
N ALA A 535 17.96 0.70 -30.66
CA ALA A 535 17.77 -0.14 -31.85
C ALA A 535 16.85 -1.34 -31.59
N GLY A 536 16.11 -1.79 -32.62
CA GLY A 536 15.44 -3.11 -32.62
C GLY A 536 13.91 -3.16 -32.81
N LEU A 537 13.21 -2.04 -32.99
CA LEU A 537 11.74 -2.04 -33.21
C LEU A 537 11.29 -1.16 -34.39
N GLN A 538 12.22 -0.72 -35.25
CA GLN A 538 11.89 0.04 -36.47
C GLN A 538 10.99 -0.76 -37.44
N ASP A 539 10.91 -2.08 -37.26
CA ASP A 539 10.06 -3.00 -38.04
C ASP A 539 8.69 -3.29 -37.41
N LEU A 540 8.34 -2.72 -36.24
CA LEU A 540 7.02 -2.91 -35.65
C LEU A 540 5.99 -1.92 -36.23
N PRO A 541 4.75 -2.37 -36.48
CA PRO A 541 3.71 -1.51 -37.04
C PRO A 541 3.45 -0.31 -36.12
N SER A 542 3.42 0.88 -36.72
CA SER A 542 3.08 2.10 -36.00
C SER A 542 1.68 1.95 -35.37
N PRO A 543 1.46 2.44 -34.14
CA PRO A 543 0.11 2.53 -33.60
C PRO A 543 -0.75 3.36 -34.58
N PRO A 544 -2.05 3.06 -34.74
CA PRO A 544 -2.90 3.76 -35.70
C PRO A 544 -2.79 5.27 -35.47
N GLY A 545 -2.18 5.94 -36.46
CA GLY A 545 -1.82 7.35 -36.38
C GLY A 545 -3.06 8.24 -36.43
N ARG A 546 -2.92 9.42 -35.79
CA ARG A 546 -3.82 10.57 -35.89
C ARG A 546 -4.21 10.79 -37.35
N GLU A 547 -5.48 10.60 -37.70
CA GLU A 547 -6.05 11.29 -38.85
C GLU A 547 -6.01 12.78 -38.52
N ALA A 548 -5.24 13.54 -39.31
CA ALA A 548 -5.37 14.99 -39.33
C ALA A 548 -6.83 15.33 -39.70
N PRO A 549 -7.46 16.34 -39.07
CA PRO A 549 -8.77 16.78 -39.50
C PRO A 549 -8.63 17.24 -40.96
N ALA A 550 -9.37 16.59 -41.85
CA ALA A 550 -9.53 17.08 -43.22
C ALA A 550 -10.08 18.50 -43.15
N THR A 551 -9.40 19.39 -43.88
CA THR A 551 -9.65 20.83 -44.03
C THR A 551 -11.11 21.22 -44.12
#